data_AF-A0A1Y1UZT1-F1
#
_entry.id   AF-A0A1Y1UZT1-F1
#
_cell.length_a   1.000
_cell.length_b   1.000
_cell.length_c   1.000
_cell.angle_alpha   90.00
_cell.angle_beta   90.00
_cell.angle_gamma   90.00
#
_symmetry.space_group_name_H-M   'P 1'
#
loop_
_entity.id
_entity.type
_entity.pdbx_description
1 polymer ?
#
loop_
_entity_poly.entity_id
_entity_poly.type
_entity_poly.pdbx_seq_one_letter_code
_entity_poly.pdbx_strand_id
1 'polypeptide(L)'
;KKKLKRNMSRSISCFDSSLPAIELDIAQAKANNFNEPGKETATYIEGTLLVRSNAGMNKSVYVRLYDPKKQWINIGASYLRTIDDKTELWYFKTPSYGYDPGAEYVCFQFALCLVVPGRPDVWDNNYGRNYEVGKGTKCPTPLIAFGARKLIPNLESIMIYDGWKGSIYVSPAIGKPKDVSIIWSLDKWKSENILSLQYVYQTNQVDVYRWNIELNVPQHTEINYYFKAITENGEIYVDTNNNKNYDLINY
;
A
#
# COMPACT_ATOMS: atom_id res chain seq x y z
N LYS A 1 24.84 -38.10 -41.84
CA LYS A 1 24.93 -37.13 -40.72
C LYS A 1 23.51 -36.89 -40.17
N LYS A 2 23.19 -37.45 -38.99
CA LYS A 2 21.87 -37.38 -38.32
C LYS A 2 21.60 -35.96 -37.80
N LYS A 3 20.45 -35.36 -38.14
CA LYS A 3 19.91 -34.15 -37.48
C LYS A 3 19.18 -34.58 -36.20
N LEU A 4 19.69 -34.19 -35.03
CA LEU A 4 18.96 -34.29 -33.77
C LEU A 4 17.79 -33.28 -33.79
N LYS A 5 16.55 -33.79 -33.74
CA LYS A 5 15.37 -33.01 -33.33
C LYS A 5 15.45 -32.82 -31.82
N ARG A 6 15.62 -31.57 -31.37
CA ARG A 6 15.59 -31.19 -29.97
C ARG A 6 14.11 -31.04 -29.57
N ASN A 7 13.58 -32.03 -28.84
CA ASN A 7 12.25 -31.95 -28.24
C ASN A 7 12.27 -30.85 -27.17
N MET A 8 11.58 -29.75 -27.41
CA MET A 8 11.26 -28.76 -26.38
C MET A 8 10.08 -29.32 -25.57
N SER A 9 10.34 -29.76 -24.35
CA SER A 9 9.31 -30.04 -23.36
C SER A 9 8.65 -28.71 -22.96
N ARG A 10 7.44 -28.47 -23.45
CA ARG A 10 6.55 -27.44 -22.90
C ARG A 10 6.05 -27.95 -21.54
N SER A 11 6.59 -27.41 -20.45
CA SER A 11 5.93 -27.48 -19.14
C SER A 11 4.74 -26.51 -19.17
N ILE A 12 3.56 -27.04 -19.46
CA ILE A 12 2.30 -26.33 -19.26
C ILE A 12 1.94 -26.54 -17.78
N SER A 13 2.16 -25.52 -16.95
CA SER A 13 1.54 -25.47 -15.63
C SER A 13 0.05 -25.21 -15.84
N CYS A 14 -0.76 -26.26 -15.77
CA CYS A 14 -2.21 -26.12 -15.67
C CYS A 14 -2.52 -25.51 -14.29
N PHE A 15 -2.87 -24.22 -14.25
CA PHE A 15 -3.50 -23.66 -13.07
C PHE A 15 -4.95 -24.13 -13.04
N ASP A 16 -5.29 -24.89 -12.01
CA ASP A 16 -6.65 -25.34 -11.75
C ASP A 16 -7.52 -24.12 -11.38
N SER A 17 -8.43 -23.75 -12.28
CA SER A 17 -9.34 -22.61 -12.14
C SER A 17 -10.52 -22.87 -11.18
N SER A 18 -10.55 -24.03 -10.50
CA SER A 18 -11.62 -24.41 -9.55
C SER A 18 -11.44 -23.83 -8.14
N LEU A 19 -10.26 -23.29 -7.85
CA LEU A 19 -9.96 -22.72 -6.53
C LEU A 19 -10.53 -21.29 -6.42
N PRO A 20 -11.24 -20.93 -5.31
CA PRO A 20 -11.76 -19.57 -5.14
C PRO A 20 -10.65 -18.54 -5.21
N ALA A 21 -10.92 -17.39 -5.85
CA ALA A 21 -9.96 -16.29 -5.95
C ALA A 21 -9.47 -15.86 -4.55
N ILE A 22 -8.17 -15.63 -4.43
CA ILE A 22 -7.53 -15.14 -3.21
C ILE A 22 -6.82 -13.84 -3.53
N GLU A 23 -7.04 -12.82 -2.71
CA GLU A 23 -6.48 -11.49 -2.89
C GLU A 23 -5.88 -10.94 -1.59
N LEU A 24 -4.93 -10.03 -1.76
CA LEU A 24 -4.22 -9.33 -0.70
C LEU A 24 -4.08 -7.87 -1.11
N ASP A 25 -4.56 -6.96 -0.27
CA ASP A 25 -4.48 -5.51 -0.49
C ASP A 25 -4.02 -4.80 0.79
N ILE A 26 -3.25 -3.71 0.62
CA ILE A 26 -3.03 -2.74 1.71
C ILE A 26 -4.33 -1.97 1.92
N ALA A 27 -4.96 -2.16 3.08
CA ALA A 27 -6.03 -1.26 3.52
C ALA A 27 -5.46 0.03 4.11
N GLN A 28 -4.41 -0.10 4.92
CA GLN A 28 -3.71 1.03 5.51
C GLN A 28 -2.22 0.73 5.70
N ALA A 29 -1.36 1.70 5.43
CA ALA A 29 0.01 1.69 5.90
C ALA A 29 0.41 3.11 6.33
N LYS A 30 1.09 3.19 7.47
CA LYS A 30 1.65 4.43 8.01
C LYS A 30 3.11 4.16 8.35
N ALA A 31 3.97 5.04 7.88
CA ALA A 31 5.34 5.05 8.34
C ALA A 31 5.48 6.04 9.50
N ASN A 32 6.12 5.58 10.57
CA ASN A 32 6.26 6.32 11.81
C ASN A 32 7.74 6.68 12.04
N ASN A 33 7.96 7.87 12.58
CA ASN A 33 9.22 8.27 13.19
C ASN A 33 9.01 8.44 14.69
N PHE A 34 9.82 7.75 15.48
CA PHE A 34 9.78 7.87 16.93
C PHE A 34 10.81 8.89 17.39
N ASN A 35 10.39 10.05 17.86
CA ASN A 35 11.27 11.08 18.44
C ASN A 35 11.05 11.13 19.96
N GLU A 36 11.85 10.38 20.73
CA GLU A 36 11.94 10.60 22.18
C GLU A 36 13.12 11.53 22.50
N PRO A 37 12.96 12.55 23.37
CA PRO A 37 14.07 13.37 23.82
C PRO A 37 15.19 12.49 24.42
N GLY A 38 16.37 12.49 23.79
CA GLY A 38 17.52 11.68 24.24
C GLY A 38 17.61 10.26 23.67
N LYS A 39 16.71 9.85 22.76
CA LYS A 39 16.84 8.59 21.99
C LYS A 39 16.92 8.86 20.49
N GLU A 40 17.68 8.03 19.80
CA GLU A 40 17.81 8.06 18.34
C GLU A 40 16.43 7.92 17.67
N THR A 41 16.19 8.74 16.65
CA THR A 41 14.93 8.70 15.89
C THR A 41 14.81 7.35 15.19
N ALA A 42 13.73 6.59 15.39
CA ALA A 42 13.59 5.27 14.79
C ALA A 42 12.44 5.22 13.78
N THR A 43 12.70 4.61 12.61
CA THR A 43 11.73 4.47 11.52
C THR A 43 11.17 3.05 11.46
N TYR A 44 9.84 2.94 11.39
CA TYR A 44 9.13 1.68 11.13
C TYR A 44 7.85 1.93 10.34
N ILE A 45 7.26 0.87 9.76
CA ILE A 45 5.92 0.91 9.17
C ILE A 45 5.01 0.02 9.98
N GLU A 46 3.77 0.45 10.16
CA GLU A 46 2.68 -0.43 10.56
C GLU A 46 1.45 -0.19 9.70
N GLY A 47 0.56 -1.15 9.66
CA GLY A 47 -0.59 -1.07 8.77
C GLY A 47 -1.54 -2.24 8.90
N THR A 48 -2.65 -2.13 8.19
CA THR A 48 -3.65 -3.18 8.06
C THR A 48 -3.76 -3.66 6.62
N LEU A 49 -4.04 -4.94 6.48
CA LEU A 49 -4.15 -5.65 5.21
C LEU A 49 -5.54 -6.26 5.11
N LEU A 50 -6.15 -6.19 3.92
CA LEU A 50 -7.34 -6.95 3.59
C LEU A 50 -6.93 -8.22 2.87
N VAL A 51 -7.41 -9.34 3.38
CA VAL A 51 -7.23 -10.67 2.77
C VAL A 51 -8.60 -11.14 2.32
N ARG A 52 -8.81 -11.20 1.00
CA ARG A 52 -10.04 -11.76 0.44
C ARG A 52 -9.85 -13.20 0.08
N SER A 53 -10.51 -14.06 0.82
CA SER A 53 -10.41 -15.50 0.73
C SER A 53 -11.50 -16.11 1.61
N ASN A 54 -11.93 -17.35 1.37
CA ASN A 54 -12.89 -18.00 2.27
C ASN A 54 -12.39 -17.94 3.73
N ALA A 55 -13.25 -17.49 4.63
CA ALA A 55 -12.94 -17.39 6.05
C ALA A 55 -12.53 -18.76 6.61
N GLY A 56 -11.51 -18.77 7.49
CA GLY A 56 -11.06 -19.99 8.18
C GLY A 56 -10.14 -20.91 7.38
N MET A 57 -9.76 -20.55 6.15
CA MET A 57 -8.67 -21.26 5.45
C MET A 57 -7.35 -21.13 6.22
N ASN A 58 -6.57 -22.22 6.28
CA ASN A 58 -5.21 -22.15 6.79
C ASN A 58 -4.38 -21.26 5.84
N LYS A 59 -3.89 -20.13 6.35
CA LYS A 59 -3.14 -19.15 5.57
C LYS A 59 -2.15 -18.43 6.46
N SER A 60 -1.14 -17.84 5.83
CA SER A 60 -0.19 -16.99 6.54
C SER A 60 0.09 -15.74 5.72
N VAL A 61 0.08 -14.59 6.40
CA VAL A 61 0.29 -13.28 5.78
C VAL A 61 1.60 -12.73 6.32
N TYR A 62 2.45 -12.25 5.42
CA TYR A 62 3.77 -11.73 5.76
C TYR A 62 4.07 -10.42 5.06
N VAL A 63 4.84 -9.57 5.74
CA VAL A 63 5.59 -8.49 5.12
C VAL A 63 7.00 -9.00 4.87
N ARG A 64 7.39 -9.09 3.60
CA ARG A 64 8.76 -9.41 3.21
C ARG A 64 9.54 -8.11 3.09
N LEU A 65 10.39 -7.86 4.08
CA LEU A 65 11.16 -6.64 4.24
C LEU A 65 12.62 -6.87 3.80
N TYR A 66 13.14 -6.01 2.95
CA TYR A 66 14.57 -5.84 2.68
C TYR A 66 15.10 -4.76 3.60
N ASP A 67 15.74 -5.19 4.68
CA ASP A 67 16.17 -4.31 5.75
C ASP A 67 17.35 -3.41 5.34
N PRO A 68 17.70 -2.39 6.15
CA PRO A 68 18.86 -1.53 5.89
C PRO A 68 20.20 -2.28 5.84
N LYS A 69 20.27 -3.48 6.43
CA LYS A 69 21.44 -4.37 6.38
C LYS A 69 21.45 -5.25 5.12
N LYS A 70 20.57 -4.99 4.16
CA LYS A 70 20.46 -5.69 2.88
C LYS A 70 20.07 -7.16 3.04
N GLN A 71 19.26 -7.47 4.04
CA GLN A 71 18.74 -8.81 4.31
C GLN A 71 17.23 -8.86 4.12
N TRP A 72 16.76 -9.93 3.48
CA TRP A 72 15.33 -10.22 3.39
C TRP A 72 14.87 -10.93 4.66
N ILE A 73 13.89 -10.34 5.34
CA ILE A 73 13.22 -10.93 6.49
C ILE A 73 11.71 -11.01 6.25
N ASN A 74 11.08 -12.07 6.75
CA ASN A 74 9.63 -12.21 6.75
C ASN A 74 9.10 -11.81 8.13
N ILE A 75 8.21 -10.84 8.15
CA ILE A 75 7.51 -10.39 9.35
C ILE A 75 6.08 -10.91 9.25
N GLY A 76 5.67 -11.74 10.21
CA GLY A 76 4.29 -12.22 10.25
C GLY A 76 3.32 -11.06 10.51
N ALA A 77 2.24 -11.02 9.74
CA ALA A 77 1.08 -10.22 10.09
C ALA A 77 0.17 -11.03 11.02
N SER A 78 -0.50 -10.33 11.93
CA SER A 78 -1.43 -10.91 12.88
C SER A 78 -2.85 -10.74 12.37
N TYR A 79 -3.62 -11.82 12.37
CA TYR A 79 -5.06 -11.76 12.13
C TYR A 79 -5.72 -10.90 13.22
N LEU A 80 -6.56 -9.96 12.80
CA LEU A 80 -7.37 -9.15 13.71
C LEU A 80 -8.79 -9.71 13.82
N ARG A 81 -9.49 -9.84 12.68
CA ARG A 81 -10.87 -10.34 12.62
C ARG A 81 -11.32 -10.66 11.20
N THR A 82 -12.39 -11.44 11.10
CA THR A 82 -13.22 -11.62 9.90
C THR A 82 -14.20 -10.46 9.82
N ILE A 83 -14.31 -9.87 8.63
CA ILE A 83 -15.27 -8.81 8.30
C ILE A 83 -16.56 -9.43 7.77
N ASP A 84 -16.43 -10.37 6.84
CA ASP A 84 -17.51 -11.14 6.21
C ASP A 84 -16.98 -12.53 5.81
N ASP A 85 -17.84 -13.37 5.23
CA ASP A 85 -17.52 -14.76 4.84
C ASP A 85 -16.28 -14.92 3.93
N LYS A 86 -15.82 -13.82 3.31
CA LYS A 86 -14.75 -13.78 2.33
C LYS A 86 -13.65 -12.76 2.64
N THR A 87 -13.73 -12.00 3.72
CA THR A 87 -12.80 -10.89 3.98
C THR A 87 -12.28 -10.93 5.41
N GLU A 88 -10.95 -10.90 5.55
CA GLU A 88 -10.25 -10.84 6.83
C GLU A 88 -9.37 -9.59 6.91
N LEU A 89 -9.29 -9.00 8.11
CA LEU A 89 -8.40 -7.90 8.41
C LEU A 89 -7.18 -8.42 9.18
N TRP A 90 -6.00 -8.04 8.72
CA TRP A 90 -4.72 -8.40 9.33
C TRP A 90 -3.93 -7.14 9.66
N TYR A 91 -3.03 -7.21 10.64
CA TYR A 91 -2.15 -6.11 11.05
C TYR A 91 -0.69 -6.52 10.96
N PHE A 92 0.16 -5.60 10.53
CA PHE A 92 1.60 -5.79 10.56
C PHE A 92 2.30 -4.59 11.19
N LYS A 93 3.50 -4.85 11.71
CA LYS A 93 4.45 -3.84 12.16
C LYS A 93 5.87 -4.31 11.87
N THR A 94 6.64 -3.49 11.15
CA THR A 94 8.05 -3.79 10.89
C THR A 94 8.90 -3.50 12.13
N PRO A 95 10.09 -4.10 12.24
CA PRO A 95 11.08 -3.66 13.20
C PRO A 95 11.37 -2.16 13.04
N SER A 96 11.74 -1.54 14.16
CA SER A 96 12.22 -0.17 14.19
C SER A 96 13.70 -0.14 13.86
N TYR A 97 14.07 0.71 12.91
CA TYR A 97 15.46 0.93 12.52
C TYR A 97 15.89 2.32 12.99
N GLY A 98 16.92 2.36 13.85
CA GLY A 98 17.44 3.60 14.43
C GLY A 98 18.17 4.46 13.39
N TYR A 99 18.08 5.77 13.58
CA TYR A 99 18.83 6.79 12.87
C TYR A 99 20.26 6.83 13.38
N ASP A 100 21.21 6.58 12.48
CA ASP A 100 22.62 6.87 12.73
C ASP A 100 22.91 8.32 12.30
N PRO A 101 23.32 9.22 13.22
CA PRO A 101 23.62 10.62 12.93
C PRO A 101 24.70 10.86 11.87
N GLY A 102 25.52 9.84 11.56
CA GLY A 102 26.52 9.87 10.50
C GLY A 102 26.14 9.14 9.22
N ALA A 103 24.98 8.46 9.17
CA ALA A 103 24.53 7.70 8.02
C ALA A 103 23.46 8.43 7.19
N GLU A 104 23.32 8.03 5.93
CA GLU A 104 22.13 8.34 5.14
C GLU A 104 20.87 7.86 5.90
N TYR A 105 19.76 8.61 5.79
CA TYR A 105 18.48 8.24 6.38
C TYR A 105 18.17 6.76 6.14
N VAL A 106 17.63 6.09 7.18
CA VAL A 106 17.30 4.68 7.10
C VAL A 106 16.31 4.44 5.96
N CYS A 107 16.77 3.71 4.94
CA CYS A 107 15.97 3.26 3.83
C CYS A 107 15.79 1.75 3.87
N PHE A 108 14.57 1.27 3.57
CA PHE A 108 14.27 -0.15 3.43
C PHE A 108 13.16 -0.36 2.41
N GLN A 109 13.01 -1.58 1.92
CA GLN A 109 11.95 -1.94 0.98
C GLN A 109 11.07 -3.06 1.55
N PHE A 110 9.82 -3.13 1.15
CA PHE A 110 8.94 -4.24 1.52
C PHE A 110 7.96 -4.63 0.43
N ALA A 111 7.48 -5.86 0.51
CA ALA A 111 6.36 -6.38 -0.25
C ALA A 111 5.45 -7.19 0.68
N LEU A 112 4.20 -7.37 0.30
CA LEU A 112 3.28 -8.22 1.03
C LEU A 112 3.16 -9.58 0.36
N CYS A 113 2.99 -10.61 1.17
CA CYS A 113 2.83 -11.98 0.70
C CYS A 113 1.73 -12.69 1.49
N LEU A 114 0.84 -13.36 0.77
CA LEU A 114 -0.17 -14.26 1.31
C LEU A 114 0.14 -15.67 0.82
N VAL A 115 0.37 -16.57 1.76
CA VAL A 115 0.68 -17.97 1.54
C VAL A 115 -0.52 -18.81 1.96
N VAL A 116 -1.00 -19.64 1.03
CA VAL A 116 -2.06 -20.62 1.29
C VAL A 116 -1.55 -21.99 0.84
N PRO A 117 -1.45 -22.99 1.74
CA PRO A 117 -0.92 -24.30 1.40
C PRO A 117 -1.62 -24.90 0.17
N GLY A 118 -0.81 -25.43 -0.75
CA GLY A 118 -1.30 -26.00 -2.02
C GLY A 118 -1.62 -24.98 -3.11
N ARG A 119 -1.31 -23.69 -2.92
CA ARG A 119 -1.50 -22.63 -3.91
C ARG A 119 -0.23 -21.81 -4.12
N PRO A 120 -0.08 -21.10 -5.26
CA PRO A 120 0.95 -20.09 -5.42
C PRO A 120 0.79 -18.95 -4.42
N ASP A 121 1.91 -18.38 -4.01
CA ASP A 121 1.94 -17.17 -3.18
C ASP A 121 1.33 -15.99 -3.94
N VAL A 122 0.50 -15.21 -3.24
CA VAL A 122 -0.05 -13.96 -3.74
C VAL A 122 0.80 -12.80 -3.23
N TRP A 123 1.31 -11.98 -4.15
CA TRP A 123 2.21 -10.88 -3.84
C TRP A 123 1.58 -9.53 -4.14
N ASP A 124 1.69 -8.60 -3.19
CA ASP A 124 1.60 -7.17 -3.48
C ASP A 124 3.00 -6.56 -3.36
N ASN A 125 3.64 -6.38 -4.51
CA ASN A 125 5.02 -5.91 -4.62
C ASN A 125 5.12 -4.64 -5.48
N ASN A 126 4.05 -3.84 -5.54
CA ASN A 126 4.02 -2.58 -6.28
C ASN A 126 4.54 -2.71 -7.73
N TYR A 127 3.94 -3.64 -8.50
CA TYR A 127 4.35 -3.96 -9.87
C TYR A 127 5.83 -4.38 -10.01
N GLY A 128 6.33 -5.17 -9.06
CA GLY A 128 7.69 -5.68 -9.05
C GLY A 128 8.76 -4.69 -8.59
N ARG A 129 8.38 -3.48 -8.14
CA ARG A 129 9.34 -2.48 -7.61
C ARG A 129 9.47 -2.48 -6.09
N ASN A 130 8.57 -3.19 -5.40
CA ASN A 130 8.36 -3.12 -3.96
C ASN A 130 7.94 -1.71 -3.50
N TYR A 131 7.52 -1.63 -2.26
CA TYR A 131 7.37 -0.37 -1.54
C TYR A 131 8.74 0.00 -0.97
N GLU A 132 9.12 1.27 -1.00
CA GLU A 132 10.36 1.74 -0.34
C GLU A 132 10.01 2.72 0.76
N VAL A 133 10.81 2.83 1.80
CA VAL A 133 10.68 3.84 2.86
C VAL A 133 11.96 4.62 3.00
N GLY A 134 11.85 5.91 3.32
CA GLY A 134 12.99 6.76 3.69
C GLY A 134 13.75 7.38 2.52
N LYS A 135 13.32 7.16 1.27
CA LYS A 135 14.03 7.66 0.09
C LYS A 135 13.82 9.16 -0.12
N GLY A 136 14.90 9.93 0.07
CA GLY A 136 14.96 11.37 -0.14
C GLY A 136 16.04 11.98 0.74
N THR A 137 16.83 12.93 0.24
CA THR A 137 18.07 13.38 0.90
C THR A 137 17.87 14.07 2.25
N LYS A 138 16.64 14.43 2.64
CA LYS A 138 16.32 15.12 3.90
C LYS A 138 14.86 14.89 4.34
N CYS A 139 14.32 13.68 4.36
CA CYS A 139 12.90 13.50 4.70
C CYS A 139 12.71 13.18 6.22
N PRO A 140 12.23 14.12 7.06
CA PRO A 140 11.95 13.88 8.48
C PRO A 140 10.67 13.06 8.71
N THR A 141 9.98 12.66 7.63
CA THR A 141 8.81 11.79 7.64
C THR A 141 9.12 10.62 6.71
N PRO A 142 8.94 9.35 7.12
CA PRO A 142 9.24 8.27 6.21
C PRO A 142 8.14 8.27 5.14
N LEU A 143 8.50 8.67 3.93
CA LEU A 143 7.59 8.53 2.80
C LEU A 143 7.68 7.09 2.31
N ILE A 144 6.52 6.47 2.09
CA ILE A 144 6.46 5.30 1.23
C ILE A 144 6.76 5.82 -0.19
N ALA A 145 7.94 5.49 -0.74
CA ALA A 145 8.38 5.99 -2.02
C ALA A 145 7.53 5.42 -3.16
N PHE A 146 7.31 6.28 -4.16
CA PHE A 146 6.42 6.12 -5.30
C PHE A 146 6.55 4.81 -6.09
N GLY A 147 7.70 4.15 -6.14
CA GLY A 147 7.89 2.96 -6.97
C GLY A 147 7.33 3.16 -8.40
N ALA A 148 6.30 2.42 -8.81
CA ALA A 148 5.59 2.64 -10.08
C ALA A 148 4.34 3.52 -9.97
N ARG A 149 3.82 3.71 -8.75
CA ARG A 149 2.65 4.54 -8.48
C ARG A 149 3.02 6.01 -8.53
N LYS A 150 2.07 6.82 -9.00
CA LYS A 150 2.21 8.28 -9.11
C LYS A 150 1.47 9.03 -8.00
N LEU A 151 0.58 8.32 -7.30
CA LEU A 151 -0.20 8.76 -6.16
C LEU A 151 0.01 7.71 -5.06
N ILE A 152 0.22 8.13 -3.81
CA ILE A 152 0.34 7.23 -2.65
C ILE A 152 -0.51 7.78 -1.51
N PRO A 153 -1.48 7.03 -0.99
CA PRO A 153 -2.14 7.39 0.27
C PRO A 153 -1.16 7.24 1.44
N ASN A 154 -0.98 8.29 2.24
CA ASN A 154 -0.39 8.21 3.58
C ASN A 154 -1.47 8.43 4.61
N LEU A 155 -1.87 7.35 5.25
CA LEU A 155 -3.02 7.32 6.13
C LEU A 155 -2.57 7.60 7.56
N GLU A 156 -2.53 8.88 7.93
CA GLU A 156 -2.05 9.33 9.24
C GLU A 156 -2.95 8.88 10.40
N SER A 157 -4.27 8.73 10.22
CA SER A 157 -5.21 8.22 11.22
C SER A 157 -6.65 8.05 10.70
N ILE A 158 -7.21 6.83 10.74
CA ILE A 158 -8.67 6.66 10.87
C ILE A 158 -8.96 6.79 12.36
N MET A 159 -9.42 7.96 12.80
CA MET A 159 -9.99 8.07 14.14
C MET A 159 -11.39 7.48 14.07
N ILE A 160 -11.59 6.39 14.83
CA ILE A 160 -12.75 5.47 14.88
C ILE A 160 -14.09 6.17 15.27
N TYR A 161 -14.12 7.51 15.32
CA TYR A 161 -15.27 8.26 15.82
C TYR A 161 -15.79 9.37 14.89
N ASP A 162 -15.06 9.83 13.86
CA ASP A 162 -15.46 11.01 13.05
C ASP A 162 -15.07 10.93 11.56
N GLY A 163 -15.22 9.76 10.92
CA GLY A 163 -14.93 9.59 9.47
C GLY A 163 -13.44 9.41 9.13
N TRP A 164 -13.11 9.45 7.85
CA TRP A 164 -11.75 9.20 7.35
C TRP A 164 -10.96 10.49 7.20
N LYS A 165 -9.87 10.60 7.99
CA LYS A 165 -8.86 11.65 7.88
C LYS A 165 -7.54 11.07 7.41
N GLY A 166 -6.83 11.80 6.55
CA GLY A 166 -5.53 11.32 6.07
C GLY A 166 -4.91 12.28 5.06
N SER A 167 -3.90 11.79 4.35
CA SER A 167 -3.30 12.53 3.27
C SER A 167 -3.00 11.64 2.07
N ILE A 168 -2.93 12.25 0.90
CA ILE A 168 -2.33 11.66 -0.28
C ILE A 168 -1.11 12.47 -0.67
N TYR A 169 -0.07 11.76 -1.06
CA TYR A 169 1.13 12.31 -1.66
C TYR A 169 1.10 12.10 -3.16
N VAL A 170 1.36 13.18 -3.90
CA VAL A 170 1.41 13.18 -5.36
C VAL A 170 2.84 13.40 -5.82
N SER A 171 3.30 12.52 -6.71
CA SER A 171 4.68 12.54 -7.20
C SER A 171 4.93 13.78 -8.07
N PRO A 172 6.09 14.47 -7.93
CA PRO A 172 6.46 15.53 -8.86
C PRO A 172 6.68 15.04 -10.30
N ALA A 173 6.87 13.73 -10.50
CA ALA A 173 7.07 13.15 -11.82
C ALA A 173 5.85 13.26 -12.73
N ILE A 174 4.67 13.63 -12.20
CA ILE A 174 3.49 13.94 -13.01
C ILE A 174 3.39 15.42 -13.38
N GLY A 175 4.34 16.25 -12.96
CA GLY A 175 4.22 17.70 -13.00
C GLY A 175 3.41 18.24 -11.82
N LYS A 176 3.09 19.54 -11.85
CA LYS A 176 2.39 20.20 -10.75
C LYS A 176 0.90 19.84 -10.76
N PRO A 177 0.37 19.18 -9.71
CA PRO A 177 -1.04 18.88 -9.61
C PRO A 177 -1.83 20.17 -9.34
N LYS A 178 -2.89 20.36 -10.13
CA LYS A 178 -3.85 21.45 -9.99
C LYS A 178 -5.06 21.02 -9.17
N ASP A 179 -5.50 19.79 -9.36
CA ASP A 179 -6.65 19.21 -8.68
C ASP A 179 -6.33 17.76 -8.31
N VAL A 180 -6.68 17.38 -7.09
CA VAL A 180 -6.60 16.00 -6.61
C VAL A 180 -7.93 15.68 -5.94
N SER A 181 -8.52 14.57 -6.35
CA SER A 181 -9.83 14.14 -5.88
C SER A 181 -9.78 12.67 -5.47
N ILE A 182 -10.61 12.32 -4.51
CA ILE A 182 -11.01 10.95 -4.26
C ILE A 182 -12.36 10.69 -4.91
N ILE A 183 -12.43 9.61 -5.69
CA ILE A 183 -13.67 9.08 -6.22
C ILE A 183 -13.97 7.82 -5.44
N TRP A 184 -15.18 7.73 -4.90
CA TRP A 184 -15.53 6.65 -3.97
C TRP A 184 -16.99 6.22 -4.10
N SER A 185 -17.27 5.02 -3.61
CA SER A 185 -18.57 4.37 -3.65
C SER A 185 -18.78 3.55 -2.37
N LEU A 186 -20.05 3.45 -1.95
CA LEU A 186 -20.50 2.58 -0.85
C LEU A 186 -21.32 1.38 -1.35
N ASP A 187 -21.55 1.30 -2.65
CA ASP A 187 -22.51 0.37 -3.25
C ASP A 187 -21.90 -0.45 -4.39
N LYS A 188 -20.58 -0.68 -4.33
CA LYS A 188 -19.79 -1.43 -5.32
C LYS A 188 -19.85 -0.79 -6.70
N TRP A 189 -19.63 0.53 -6.74
CA TRP A 189 -19.59 1.34 -7.97
C TRP A 189 -20.91 1.42 -8.73
N LYS A 190 -22.07 1.25 -8.07
CA LYS A 190 -23.36 1.55 -8.70
C LYS A 190 -23.62 3.07 -8.70
N SER A 191 -23.12 3.77 -7.68
CA SER A 191 -23.04 5.21 -7.61
C SER A 191 -21.62 5.65 -7.27
N GLU A 192 -21.25 6.82 -7.79
CA GLU A 192 -19.95 7.44 -7.56
C GLU A 192 -20.14 8.77 -6.85
N ASN A 193 -19.28 9.03 -5.88
CA ASN A 193 -19.15 10.29 -5.19
C ASN A 193 -17.76 10.83 -5.44
N ILE A 194 -17.65 12.14 -5.62
CA ILE A 194 -16.37 12.82 -5.88
C ILE A 194 -16.15 13.83 -4.77
N LEU A 195 -14.99 13.76 -4.13
CA LEU A 195 -14.53 14.74 -3.16
C LEU A 195 -13.19 15.32 -3.63
N SER A 196 -13.17 16.61 -3.93
CA SER A 196 -11.93 17.36 -4.17
C SER A 196 -11.19 17.53 -2.85
N LEU A 197 -9.90 17.24 -2.87
CA LEU A 197 -9.02 17.29 -1.70
C LEU A 197 -8.46 18.70 -1.49
N GLN A 198 -8.02 18.97 -0.26
CA GLN A 198 -7.41 20.25 0.07
C GLN A 198 -5.89 20.18 -0.04
N TYR A 199 -5.30 21.04 -0.86
CA TYR A 199 -3.85 21.19 -0.94
C TYR A 199 -3.30 21.73 0.37
N VAL A 200 -2.22 21.14 0.88
CA VAL A 200 -1.59 21.57 2.14
C VAL A 200 -0.31 22.32 1.85
N TYR A 201 0.68 21.63 1.29
CA TYR A 201 1.98 22.20 0.93
C TYR A 201 2.76 21.25 0.00
N GLN A 202 3.76 21.81 -0.66
CA GLN A 202 4.84 21.08 -1.34
C GLN A 202 6.01 21.03 -0.36
N THR A 203 6.58 19.85 -0.11
CA THR A 203 7.77 19.76 0.73
C THR A 203 8.98 20.21 -0.08
N ASN A 204 9.76 21.15 0.47
CA ASN A 204 10.97 21.69 -0.17
C ASN A 204 12.12 20.66 -0.27
N GLN A 205 11.93 19.44 0.25
CA GLN A 205 12.99 18.44 0.40
C GLN A 205 12.84 17.24 -0.53
N VAL A 206 11.64 17.02 -1.10
CA VAL A 206 11.35 15.88 -1.99
C VAL A 206 10.38 16.20 -3.13
N ASP A 207 9.99 17.48 -3.31
CA ASP A 207 9.05 17.95 -4.34
C ASP A 207 7.73 17.18 -4.37
N VAL A 208 7.31 16.61 -3.24
CA VAL A 208 6.06 15.89 -3.14
C VAL A 208 4.95 16.85 -2.76
N TYR A 209 3.82 16.77 -3.47
CA TYR A 209 2.63 17.55 -3.14
C TYR A 209 1.75 16.78 -2.18
N ARG A 210 1.44 17.37 -1.02
CA ARG A 210 0.55 16.78 -0.02
C ARG A 210 -0.84 17.38 -0.12
N TRP A 211 -1.84 16.50 -0.10
CA TRP A 211 -3.25 16.85 -0.08
C TRP A 211 -3.94 16.14 1.08
N ASN A 212 -4.83 16.83 1.79
CA ASN A 212 -5.57 16.28 2.92
C ASN A 212 -6.88 15.65 2.47
N ILE A 213 -7.19 14.52 3.10
CA ILE A 213 -8.44 13.80 2.97
C ILE A 213 -9.24 14.03 4.24
N GLU A 214 -10.48 14.49 4.06
CA GLU A 214 -11.50 14.54 5.10
C GLU A 214 -12.79 14.03 4.48
N LEU A 215 -13.03 12.72 4.62
CA LEU A 215 -14.17 12.04 4.07
C LEU A 215 -15.12 11.60 5.19
N ASN A 216 -16.32 12.16 5.20
CA ASN A 216 -17.37 11.76 6.12
C ASN A 216 -18.19 10.62 5.51
N VAL A 217 -18.10 9.45 6.15
CA VAL A 217 -18.72 8.20 5.72
C VAL A 217 -19.35 7.54 6.93
N PRO A 218 -20.48 6.83 6.79
CA PRO A 218 -21.09 6.12 7.93
C PRO A 218 -20.13 5.07 8.49
N GLN A 219 -20.21 4.83 9.80
CA GLN A 219 -19.48 3.73 10.45
C GLN A 219 -19.94 2.37 9.90
N HIS A 220 -19.02 1.42 9.96
CA HIS A 220 -19.18 0.04 9.50
C HIS A 220 -19.55 -0.10 8.02
N THR A 221 -19.07 0.82 7.18
CA THR A 221 -19.31 0.78 5.74
C THR A 221 -18.04 0.43 4.97
N GLU A 222 -18.18 -0.48 4.00
CA GLU A 222 -17.17 -0.72 2.99
C GLU A 222 -17.17 0.45 1.99
N ILE A 223 -15.98 0.98 1.71
CA ILE A 223 -15.74 2.12 0.84
C ILE A 223 -14.79 1.63 -0.24
N ASN A 224 -15.28 1.57 -1.48
CA ASN A 224 -14.43 1.36 -2.64
C ASN A 224 -14.00 2.75 -3.14
N TYR A 225 -12.71 2.98 -3.37
CA TYR A 225 -12.23 4.29 -3.81
C TYR A 225 -11.00 4.23 -4.71
N TYR A 226 -10.77 5.30 -5.47
CA TYR A 226 -9.53 5.53 -6.18
C TYR A 226 -9.20 7.02 -6.15
N PHE A 227 -7.94 7.34 -6.43
CA PHE A 227 -7.50 8.73 -6.51
C PHE A 227 -7.32 9.18 -7.94
N LYS A 228 -7.63 10.45 -8.18
CA LYS A 228 -7.42 11.12 -9.46
C LYS A 228 -6.66 12.42 -9.21
N ALA A 229 -5.61 12.65 -10.00
CA ALA A 229 -4.91 13.92 -10.06
C ALA A 229 -5.00 14.49 -11.48
N ILE A 230 -5.22 15.80 -11.57
CA ILE A 230 -5.17 16.58 -12.81
C ILE A 230 -4.05 17.60 -12.67
N THR A 231 -3.15 17.66 -13.66
CA THR A 231 -2.02 18.58 -13.65
C THR A 231 -2.42 19.98 -14.14
N GLU A 232 -1.57 20.98 -13.93
CA GLU A 232 -1.78 22.33 -14.49
C GLU A 232 -1.91 22.32 -16.03
N ASN A 233 -1.28 21.36 -16.70
CA ASN A 233 -1.35 21.16 -18.15
C ASN A 233 -2.58 20.32 -18.60
N GLY A 234 -3.43 19.88 -17.67
CA GLY A 234 -4.63 19.11 -17.96
C GLY A 234 -4.43 17.60 -18.12
N GLU A 235 -3.24 17.08 -17.84
CA GLU A 235 -3.01 15.63 -17.84
C GLU A 235 -3.73 14.96 -16.67
N ILE A 236 -4.29 13.76 -16.89
CA ILE A 236 -5.06 13.02 -15.89
C ILE A 236 -4.28 11.77 -15.47
N TYR A 237 -4.13 11.61 -14.16
CA TYR A 237 -3.53 10.43 -13.53
C TYR A 237 -4.53 9.80 -12.58
N VAL A 238 -4.73 8.49 -12.70
CA VAL A 238 -5.62 7.71 -11.84
C VAL A 238 -4.81 6.63 -11.14
N ASP A 239 -4.99 6.51 -9.84
CA ASP A 239 -4.43 5.42 -9.05
C ASP A 239 -5.55 4.52 -8.54
N THR A 240 -5.68 3.37 -9.19
CA THR A 240 -6.69 2.34 -8.96
C THR A 240 -6.13 1.13 -8.23
N ASN A 241 -5.06 1.25 -7.44
CA ASN A 241 -4.49 0.12 -6.69
C ASN A 241 -4.32 -1.15 -7.57
N ASN A 242 -3.59 -1.06 -8.69
CA ASN A 242 -3.41 -2.17 -9.62
C ASN A 242 -4.69 -2.60 -10.38
N ASN A 243 -5.50 -1.63 -10.81
CA ASN A 243 -6.78 -1.83 -11.51
C ASN A 243 -7.86 -2.52 -10.68
N LYS A 244 -7.72 -2.51 -9.36
CA LYS A 244 -8.66 -3.13 -8.41
C LYS A 244 -9.46 -2.13 -7.57
N ASN A 245 -9.07 -0.86 -7.62
CA ASN A 245 -9.42 0.19 -6.67
C ASN A 245 -9.01 -0.19 -5.24
N TYR A 246 -9.03 0.80 -4.35
CA TYR A 246 -8.78 0.60 -2.94
C TYR A 246 -10.07 0.25 -2.23
N ASP A 247 -9.96 -0.57 -1.20
CA ASP A 247 -11.07 -0.91 -0.33
C ASP A 247 -10.70 -0.55 1.11
N LEU A 248 -11.60 0.16 1.75
CA LEU A 248 -11.49 0.55 3.14
C LEU A 248 -12.78 0.22 3.86
N ILE A 249 -12.67 -0.16 5.13
CA ILE A 249 -13.84 -0.24 6.00
C ILE A 249 -13.71 0.88 7.01
N ASN A 250 -14.67 1.81 6.97
CA ASN A 250 -14.78 2.83 8.00
C ASN A 250 -15.40 2.18 9.24
N TYR A 251 -14.71 2.24 10.36
CA TYR A 251 -15.14 1.58 11.59
C TYR A 251 -15.80 2.56 12.55
#